data_AF-A0A972IA32-F1
#
_entry.id   AF-A0A972IA32-F1
#
_cell.length_a   1.000
_cell.length_b   1.000
_cell.length_c   1.000
_cell.angle_alpha   90.00
_cell.angle_beta   90.00
_cell.angle_gamma   90.00
#
_symmetry.space_group_name_H-M   'P 1'
#
loop_
_entity.id
_entity.type
_entity.pdbx_description
1 polymer ?
#
loop_
_entity_poly.entity_id
_entity_poly.type
_entity_poly.pdbx_seq_one_letter_code
_entity_poly.pdbx_strand_id
1 'polypeptide(L)'
;MSELRTSAEDLLRAAEAGRLLVPVEVAAFIVLRCVEILAEHPRAFAPRDVTFDEHGQVTIQGLGAAGEHEATAAATELLRRLLLASSGASPSSLLEWLERSRTTSPLRLEAMRDEVEAALVPLNRDAATRLLARFIRSSAAAEQAASRRVDDRALDDELDRFLRDGRGRSSGELDALESKLVEKRQKRGPGLGITLVVIAAAAAVGYALSELAFGG
;
A
#
# COMPACT_ATOMS: atom_id res chain seq x y z
N MET A 1 14.37 -2.74 22.64
CA MET A 1 14.15 -2.92 21.20
C MET A 1 12.65 -2.89 20.99
N SER A 2 12.11 -1.94 20.24
CA SER A 2 10.66 -1.88 19.99
C SER A 2 10.30 -3.00 19.01
N GLU A 3 9.43 -3.92 19.42
CA GLU A 3 8.85 -4.92 18.51
C GLU A 3 8.12 -4.18 17.39
N LEU A 4 8.48 -4.47 16.14
CA LEU A 4 7.75 -3.96 14.98
C LEU A 4 6.34 -4.57 15.00
N ARG A 5 5.33 -3.73 15.22
CA ARG A 5 3.92 -4.12 15.13
C ARG A 5 3.23 -3.33 14.04
N THR A 6 2.54 -4.03 13.17
CA THR A 6 1.74 -3.44 12.07
C THR A 6 0.33 -4.01 12.15
N SER A 7 -0.69 -3.17 11.99
CA SER A 7 -2.08 -3.64 11.93
C SER A 7 -2.52 -3.98 10.50
N ALA A 8 -3.59 -4.75 10.34
CA ALA A 8 -4.20 -4.96 9.03
C ALA A 8 -4.75 -3.66 8.46
N GLU A 9 -5.20 -2.73 9.32
CA GLU A 9 -5.60 -1.39 8.90
C GLU A 9 -4.43 -0.60 8.29
N ASP A 10 -3.23 -0.68 8.86
CA ASP A 10 -2.04 -0.01 8.31
C ASP A 10 -1.66 -0.57 6.95
N LEU A 11 -1.71 -1.90 6.78
CA LEU A 11 -1.48 -2.55 5.48
C LEU A 11 -2.48 -2.09 4.42
N LEU A 12 -3.77 -2.05 4.77
CA LEU A 12 -4.83 -1.59 3.87
C LEU A 12 -4.64 -0.12 3.49
N ARG A 13 -4.35 0.77 4.45
CA ARG A 13 -4.06 2.17 4.17
C ARG A 13 -2.81 2.35 3.29
N ALA A 14 -1.76 1.56 3.52
CA ALA A 14 -0.55 1.60 2.69
C ALA A 14 -0.84 1.14 1.25
N ALA A 15 -1.66 0.10 1.08
CA ALA A 15 -2.07 -0.39 -0.23
C ALA A 15 -3.00 0.60 -0.97
N GLU A 16 -3.98 1.18 -0.28
CA GLU A 16 -4.88 2.21 -0.82
C GLU A 16 -4.09 3.46 -1.26
N ALA A 17 -3.02 3.81 -0.53
CA ALA A 17 -2.11 4.89 -0.90
C ALA A 17 -1.11 4.50 -2.02
N GLY A 18 -1.18 3.29 -2.57
CA GLY A 18 -0.26 2.79 -3.60
C GLY A 18 1.18 2.59 -3.12
N ARG A 19 1.42 2.59 -1.80
CA ARG A 19 2.75 2.45 -1.19
C ARG A 19 3.19 1.00 -1.05
N LEU A 20 2.25 0.07 -1.12
CA LEU A 20 2.47 -1.36 -0.93
C LEU A 20 1.54 -2.16 -1.83
N LEU A 21 2.01 -3.33 -2.26
CA LEU A 21 1.21 -4.34 -2.94
C LEU A 21 1.21 -5.58 -2.07
N VAL A 22 0.03 -6.02 -1.62
CA VAL A 22 -0.10 -7.19 -0.73
C VAL A 22 -0.15 -8.45 -1.58
N PRO A 23 0.78 -9.40 -1.48
CA PRO A 23 0.63 -10.67 -2.19
C PRO A 23 -0.65 -11.40 -1.76
N VAL A 24 -1.35 -12.05 -2.69
CA VAL A 24 -2.61 -12.73 -2.39
C VAL A 24 -2.45 -13.82 -1.32
N GLU A 25 -1.29 -14.50 -1.30
CA GLU A 25 -0.95 -15.51 -0.30
C GLU A 25 -0.78 -14.90 1.09
N VAL A 26 -0.24 -13.67 1.18
CA VAL A 26 -0.15 -12.93 2.45
C VAL A 26 -1.55 -12.56 2.94
N ALA A 27 -2.40 -12.04 2.04
CA ALA A 27 -3.79 -11.71 2.35
C ALA A 27 -4.58 -12.93 2.86
N ALA A 28 -4.53 -14.04 2.13
CA ALA A 28 -5.20 -15.28 2.50
C ALA A 28 -4.64 -15.86 3.82
N PHE A 29 -3.32 -15.85 4.01
CA PHE A 29 -2.71 -16.37 5.24
C PHE A 29 -3.09 -15.55 6.48
N ILE A 30 -3.13 -14.21 6.39
CA ILE A 30 -3.60 -13.35 7.49
C ILE A 30 -5.01 -13.79 7.93
N VAL A 31 -5.90 -14.00 6.98
CA VAL A 31 -7.29 -14.41 7.25
C VAL A 31 -7.34 -15.82 7.83
N LEU A 32 -6.55 -16.77 7.31
CA LEU A 32 -6.47 -18.13 7.87
C LEU A 32 -6.13 -18.08 9.36
N ARG A 33 -5.09 -17.34 9.73
CA ARG A 33 -4.67 -17.19 11.13
C ARG A 33 -5.76 -16.54 11.98
N CYS A 34 -6.45 -15.54 11.45
CA CYS A 34 -7.59 -14.95 12.14
C CYS A 34 -8.70 -15.98 12.40
N VAL A 35 -9.08 -16.75 11.39
CA VAL A 35 -10.13 -17.77 11.51
C VAL A 35 -9.76 -18.84 12.53
N GLU A 36 -8.49 -19.27 12.57
CA GLU A 36 -8.01 -20.22 13.59
C GLU A 36 -8.15 -19.66 15.02
N ILE A 37 -7.76 -18.40 15.24
CA ILE A 37 -7.91 -17.73 16.54
C ILE A 37 -9.39 -17.59 16.93
N LEU A 38 -10.24 -17.27 15.96
CA LEU A 38 -11.68 -17.08 16.16
C LEU A 38 -12.43 -18.40 16.39
N ALA A 39 -11.94 -19.51 15.84
CA ALA A 39 -12.53 -20.82 16.04
C ALA A 39 -12.46 -21.26 17.52
N GLU A 40 -11.39 -20.88 18.22
CA GLU A 40 -11.26 -21.14 19.67
C GLU A 40 -12.06 -20.15 20.50
N HIS A 41 -12.03 -18.87 20.12
CA HIS A 41 -12.61 -17.78 20.90
C HIS A 41 -13.28 -16.74 19.98
N PRO A 42 -14.54 -16.99 19.55
CA PRO A 42 -15.29 -16.08 18.70
C PRO A 42 -15.40 -14.69 19.32
N ARG A 43 -14.98 -13.67 18.57
CA ARG A 43 -14.96 -12.27 19.00
C ARG A 43 -15.19 -11.35 17.82
N ALA A 44 -15.80 -10.20 18.08
CA ALA A 44 -15.91 -9.13 17.09
C ALA A 44 -14.56 -8.42 16.98
N PHE A 45 -14.18 -8.02 15.77
CA PHE A 45 -12.95 -7.29 15.53
C PHE A 45 -13.07 -6.43 14.26
N ALA A 46 -12.30 -5.35 14.22
CA ALA A 46 -12.03 -4.53 13.05
C ALA A 46 -10.60 -4.78 12.55
N PRO A 47 -10.24 -4.36 11.32
CA PRO A 47 -8.87 -4.56 10.80
C PRO A 47 -7.76 -3.96 11.66
N ARG A 48 -8.03 -2.88 12.42
CA ARG A 48 -7.08 -2.28 13.36
C ARG A 48 -6.74 -3.18 14.55
N ASP A 49 -7.64 -4.10 14.88
CA ASP A 49 -7.52 -5.02 16.00
C ASP A 49 -6.68 -6.25 15.62
N VAL A 50 -6.46 -6.48 14.31
CA VAL A 50 -5.60 -7.54 13.79
C VAL A 50 -4.20 -6.98 13.64
N THR A 51 -3.26 -7.53 14.41
CA THR A 51 -1.87 -7.06 14.41
C THR A 51 -0.90 -8.20 14.09
N PHE A 52 0.22 -7.81 13.50
CA PHE A 52 1.30 -8.69 13.08
C PHE A 52 2.62 -8.26 13.71
N ASP A 53 3.45 -9.22 14.07
CA ASP A 53 4.82 -8.96 14.49
C ASP A 53 5.84 -9.23 13.36
N GLU A 54 7.11 -8.94 13.62
CA GLU A 54 8.22 -9.18 12.69
C GLU A 54 8.49 -10.67 12.39
N HIS A 55 7.90 -11.58 13.16
CA HIS A 55 7.99 -13.02 13.00
C HIS A 55 6.80 -13.61 12.22
N GLY A 56 5.85 -12.77 11.81
CA GLY A 56 4.66 -13.20 11.09
C GLY A 56 3.60 -13.86 11.99
N GLN A 57 3.65 -13.63 13.30
CA GLN A 57 2.57 -14.00 14.20
C GLN A 57 1.42 -13.03 14.05
N VAL A 58 0.21 -13.57 14.03
CA VAL A 58 -1.04 -12.80 13.94
C VAL A 58 -1.74 -12.84 15.28
N THR A 59 -2.19 -11.69 15.76
CA THR A 59 -2.99 -11.60 16.99
C THR A 59 -4.22 -10.72 16.77
N ILE A 60 -5.30 -11.01 17.49
CA ILE A 60 -6.56 -10.25 17.44
C ILE A 60 -6.86 -9.65 18.82
N GLN A 61 -6.79 -8.32 18.91
CA GLN A 61 -7.17 -7.55 20.09
C GLN A 61 -8.64 -7.10 19.97
N GLY A 62 -9.58 -8.05 20.02
CA GLY A 62 -11.01 -7.78 19.85
C GLY A 62 -11.64 -7.03 21.03
N LEU A 63 -12.72 -6.29 20.75
CA LEU A 63 -13.44 -5.44 21.71
C LEU A 63 -14.41 -6.21 22.63
N GLY A 64 -14.74 -7.47 22.31
CA GLY A 64 -15.64 -8.30 23.11
C GLY A 64 -15.95 -9.65 22.47
N ALA A 65 -16.48 -10.57 23.28
CA ALA A 65 -16.98 -11.87 22.80
C ALA A 65 -18.12 -11.66 21.80
N ALA A 66 -18.18 -12.50 20.77
CA ALA A 66 -19.19 -12.44 19.71
C ALA A 66 -19.70 -13.82 19.36
N GLY A 67 -20.81 -13.89 18.62
CA GLY A 67 -21.28 -15.14 18.04
C GLY A 67 -20.41 -15.59 16.87
N GLU A 68 -20.44 -16.90 16.56
CA GLU A 68 -19.73 -17.48 15.41
C GLU A 68 -20.06 -16.76 14.09
N HIS A 69 -21.32 -16.38 13.90
CA HIS A 69 -21.77 -15.68 12.69
C HIS A 69 -21.13 -14.29 12.55
N GLU A 70 -21.08 -13.52 13.64
CA GLU A 70 -20.48 -12.19 13.66
C GLU A 70 -18.97 -12.26 13.43
N ALA A 71 -18.30 -13.22 14.08
CA ALA A 71 -16.88 -13.49 13.85
C ALA A 71 -16.59 -13.90 12.39
N THR A 72 -17.44 -14.73 11.80
CA THR A 72 -17.31 -15.15 10.38
C THR A 72 -17.53 -13.97 9.43
N ALA A 73 -18.50 -13.11 9.71
CA ALA A 73 -18.76 -11.91 8.93
C ALA A 73 -17.57 -10.94 8.98
N ALA A 74 -16.99 -10.72 10.17
CA ALA A 74 -15.79 -9.89 10.33
C ALA A 74 -14.58 -10.45 9.58
N ALA A 75 -14.34 -11.76 9.65
CA ALA A 75 -13.28 -12.42 8.90
C ALA A 75 -13.49 -12.35 7.38
N THR A 76 -14.72 -12.54 6.93
CA THR A 76 -15.10 -12.43 5.50
C THR A 76 -14.88 -11.01 4.99
N GLU A 77 -15.26 -10.01 5.76
CA GLU A 77 -15.04 -8.61 5.42
C GLU A 77 -13.54 -8.26 5.37
N LEU A 78 -12.74 -8.76 6.32
CA LEU A 78 -11.29 -8.61 6.26
C LEU A 78 -10.71 -9.25 4.98
N LEU A 79 -11.13 -10.47 4.64
CA LEU A 79 -10.71 -11.15 3.41
C LEU A 79 -11.03 -10.32 2.17
N ARG A 80 -12.26 -9.83 2.07
CA ARG A 80 -12.70 -8.98 0.94
C ARG A 80 -11.78 -7.77 0.77
N ARG A 81 -11.50 -7.05 1.85
CA ARG A 81 -10.64 -5.86 1.83
C ARG A 81 -9.20 -6.18 1.45
N LEU A 82 -8.64 -7.25 2.00
CA LEU A 82 -7.27 -7.67 1.70
C LEU A 82 -7.12 -8.17 0.27
N LEU A 83 -8.10 -8.88 -0.28
CA LEU A 83 -8.09 -9.30 -1.69
C LEU A 83 -8.18 -8.10 -2.63
N LEU A 84 -9.00 -7.10 -2.31
CA LEU A 84 -9.04 -5.84 -3.08
C LEU A 84 -7.71 -5.08 -3.05
N ALA A 85 -6.99 -5.15 -1.93
CA ALA A 85 -5.65 -4.57 -1.78
C ALA A 85 -4.53 -5.45 -2.34
N SER A 86 -4.85 -6.67 -2.81
CA SER A 86 -3.83 -7.64 -3.19
C SER A 86 -3.34 -7.44 -4.62
N SER A 87 -2.06 -7.71 -4.84
CA SER A 87 -1.48 -7.85 -6.17
C SER A 87 -1.56 -9.32 -6.61
N GLY A 88 -2.27 -9.57 -7.71
CA GLY A 88 -2.35 -10.89 -8.33
C GLY A 88 -3.80 -11.31 -8.61
N ALA A 89 -3.94 -12.41 -9.32
CA ALA A 89 -5.25 -13.03 -9.50
C ALA A 89 -5.67 -13.71 -8.19
N SER A 90 -6.84 -13.35 -7.68
CA SER A 90 -7.43 -14.05 -6.53
C SER A 90 -7.84 -15.47 -6.92
N PRO A 91 -7.55 -16.50 -6.10
CA PRO A 91 -8.08 -17.84 -6.29
C PRO A 91 -9.61 -17.82 -6.44
N SER A 92 -10.15 -18.54 -7.42
CA SER A 92 -11.59 -18.56 -7.71
C SER A 92 -12.41 -19.03 -6.51
N SER A 93 -11.89 -19.98 -5.74
CA SER A 93 -12.47 -20.45 -4.46
C SER A 93 -12.76 -19.32 -3.47
N LEU A 94 -11.84 -18.37 -3.32
CA LEU A 94 -12.01 -17.23 -2.41
C LEU A 94 -13.04 -16.24 -2.94
N LEU A 95 -13.12 -16.06 -4.26
CA LEU A 95 -14.14 -15.21 -4.88
C LEU A 95 -15.54 -15.83 -4.72
N GLU A 96 -15.66 -17.14 -4.95
CA GLU A 96 -16.90 -17.91 -4.73
C GLU A 96 -17.34 -17.87 -3.26
N TRP A 97 -16.39 -17.91 -2.31
CA TRP A 97 -16.69 -17.68 -0.89
C TRP A 97 -17.33 -16.31 -0.65
N LEU A 98 -16.73 -15.24 -1.20
CA LEU A 98 -17.26 -13.88 -1.06
C LEU A 98 -18.65 -13.74 -1.68
N GLU A 99 -18.90 -14.37 -2.83
CA GLU A 99 -20.21 -14.36 -3.47
C GLU A 99 -21.27 -15.11 -2.65
N ARG A 100 -20.94 -16.29 -2.12
CA ARG A 100 -21.82 -17.05 -1.22
C ARG A 100 -22.17 -16.27 0.04
N SER A 101 -21.19 -15.57 0.61
CA SER A 101 -21.38 -14.78 1.83
C SER A 101 -22.43 -13.67 1.70
N ARG A 102 -22.72 -13.22 0.47
CA ARG A 102 -23.70 -12.17 0.18
C ARG A 102 -25.11 -12.69 -0.09
N THR A 103 -25.23 -13.97 -0.43
CA THR A 103 -26.45 -14.55 -1.03
C THR A 103 -27.09 -15.64 -0.20
N THR A 104 -26.31 -16.29 0.68
CA THR A 104 -26.72 -17.52 1.38
C THR A 104 -26.78 -17.33 2.90
N SER A 105 -27.42 -18.29 3.58
CA SER A 105 -27.42 -18.54 5.02
C SER A 105 -26.05 -18.28 5.70
N PRO A 106 -26.01 -18.00 7.02
CA PRO A 106 -24.78 -17.80 7.79
C PRO A 106 -23.67 -18.79 7.45
N LEU A 107 -22.57 -18.28 6.87
CA LEU A 107 -21.33 -19.06 6.74
C LEU A 107 -20.71 -19.29 8.12
N ARG A 108 -19.92 -20.36 8.22
CA ARG A 108 -19.25 -20.79 9.47
C ARG A 108 -17.73 -20.61 9.38
N LEU A 109 -17.08 -20.41 10.53
CA LEU A 109 -15.63 -20.24 10.61
C LEU A 109 -14.88 -21.48 10.09
N GLU A 110 -15.38 -22.68 10.38
CA GLU A 110 -14.76 -23.94 9.92
C GLU A 110 -14.72 -24.03 8.39
N ALA A 111 -15.84 -23.76 7.72
CA ALA A 111 -15.89 -23.75 6.26
C ALA A 111 -14.98 -22.67 5.66
N MET A 112 -14.83 -21.52 6.34
CA MET A 112 -13.93 -20.46 5.90
C MET A 112 -12.47 -20.90 6.00
N ARG A 113 -12.11 -21.56 7.10
CA ARG A 113 -10.76 -22.11 7.30
C ARG A 113 -10.40 -23.06 6.16
N ASP A 114 -11.28 -24.02 5.89
CA ASP A 114 -11.03 -25.06 4.89
C ASP A 114 -10.88 -24.46 3.48
N GLU A 115 -11.71 -23.47 3.13
CA GLU A 115 -11.62 -22.77 1.85
C GLU A 115 -10.32 -21.96 1.70
N VAL A 116 -9.95 -21.20 2.74
CA VAL A 116 -8.73 -20.38 2.73
C VAL A 116 -7.49 -21.26 2.76
N GLU A 117 -7.50 -22.36 3.52
CA GLU A 117 -6.42 -23.34 3.53
C GLU A 117 -6.30 -24.04 2.18
N ALA A 118 -7.41 -24.41 1.53
CA ALA A 118 -7.43 -24.95 0.18
C ALA A 118 -6.80 -23.99 -0.84
N ALA A 119 -7.09 -22.69 -0.73
CA ALA A 119 -6.48 -21.65 -1.57
C ALA A 119 -4.96 -21.50 -1.34
N LEU A 120 -4.44 -21.96 -0.20
CA LEU A 120 -3.03 -21.93 0.16
C LEU A 120 -2.30 -23.26 -0.10
N VAL A 121 -2.95 -24.32 -0.59
CA VAL A 121 -2.40 -25.70 -0.69
C VAL A 121 -0.99 -25.83 -1.31
N PRO A 122 -0.57 -25.03 -2.31
CA PRO A 122 0.81 -25.07 -2.78
C PRO A 122 1.85 -24.64 -1.73
N LEU A 123 1.43 -23.91 -0.69
CA LEU A 123 2.25 -23.26 0.31
C LEU A 123 1.99 -23.88 1.69
N ASN A 124 3.02 -24.48 2.29
CA ASN A 124 2.90 -24.93 3.68
C ASN A 124 2.85 -23.75 4.66
N ARG A 125 2.33 -24.00 5.87
CA ARG A 125 2.15 -22.97 6.92
C ARG A 125 3.43 -22.26 7.31
N ASP A 126 4.56 -22.96 7.33
CA ASP A 126 5.87 -22.38 7.65
C ASP A 126 6.36 -21.44 6.55
N ALA A 127 6.10 -21.76 5.29
CA ALA A 127 6.41 -20.90 4.16
C ALA A 127 5.53 -19.64 4.17
N ALA A 128 4.24 -19.78 4.45
CA ALA A 128 3.32 -18.65 4.59
C ALA A 128 3.70 -17.72 5.75
N THR A 129 4.08 -18.30 6.89
CA THR A 129 4.60 -17.54 8.05
C THR A 129 5.86 -16.76 7.69
N ARG A 130 6.83 -17.41 7.03
CA ARG A 130 8.06 -16.75 6.57
C ARG A 130 7.80 -15.66 5.53
N LEU A 131 6.83 -15.90 4.63
CA LEU A 131 6.39 -14.94 3.62
C LEU A 131 5.82 -13.68 4.29
N LEU A 132 4.90 -13.84 5.25
CA LEU A 132 4.33 -12.73 6.01
C LEU A 132 5.41 -11.99 6.81
N ALA A 133 6.28 -12.71 7.54
CA ALA A 133 7.35 -12.10 8.31
C ALA A 133 8.30 -11.27 7.43
N ARG A 134 8.68 -11.81 6.26
CA ARG A 134 9.50 -11.08 5.28
C ARG A 134 8.77 -9.86 4.74
N PHE A 135 7.48 -9.98 4.45
CA PHE A 135 6.66 -8.90 3.95
C PHE A 135 6.58 -7.74 4.95
N ILE A 136 6.26 -8.01 6.21
CA ILE A 136 6.18 -7.01 7.29
C ILE A 136 7.52 -6.29 7.50
N ARG A 137 8.65 -7.02 7.52
CA ARG A 137 9.96 -6.37 7.63
C ARG A 137 10.30 -5.52 6.40
N SER A 138 9.90 -5.96 5.21
CA SER A 138 10.16 -5.23 3.96
C SER A 138 9.31 -3.97 3.86
N SER A 139 8.04 -4.01 4.27
CA SER A 139 7.17 -2.84 4.29
C SER A 139 7.67 -1.80 5.29
N ALA A 140 8.03 -2.21 6.51
CA ALA A 140 8.60 -1.31 7.51
C ALA A 140 9.93 -0.68 7.06
N ALA A 141 10.82 -1.45 6.41
CA ALA A 141 12.05 -0.91 5.87
C ALA A 141 11.78 0.10 4.74
N ALA A 142 10.78 -0.15 3.89
CA ALA A 142 10.38 0.78 2.83
C ALA A 142 9.81 2.08 3.39
N GLU A 143 8.99 2.02 4.44
CA GLU A 143 8.45 3.21 5.11
C GLU A 143 9.54 4.04 5.80
N GLN A 144 10.49 3.39 6.47
CA GLN A 144 11.64 4.07 7.04
C GLN A 144 12.52 4.72 5.97
N ALA A 145 12.74 4.05 4.84
CA ALA A 145 13.49 4.60 3.72
C ALA A 145 12.76 5.79 3.05
N ALA A 146 11.43 5.71 2.91
CA ALA A 146 10.63 6.81 2.40
C ALA A 146 10.69 8.02 3.35
N SER A 147 10.55 7.79 4.66
CA SER A 147 10.64 8.85 5.68
C SER A 147 12.02 9.53 5.70
N ARG A 148 13.10 8.78 5.44
CA ARG A 148 14.46 9.36 5.32
C ARG A 148 14.66 10.18 4.04
N ARG A 149 13.90 9.91 2.98
CA ARG A 149 13.97 10.67 1.72
C ARG A 149 13.16 11.97 1.78
N VAL A 150 12.11 11.99 2.59
CA VAL A 150 11.24 13.14 2.84
C VAL A 150 11.71 13.87 4.11
N ASP A 151 13.01 14.15 4.22
CA ASP A 151 13.49 15.12 5.21
C ASP A 151 13.18 16.51 4.65
N ASP A 152 11.95 16.97 4.87
CA ASP A 152 11.38 18.20 4.31
C ASP A 152 12.25 19.43 4.57
N ARG A 153 13.08 19.43 5.63
CA ARG A 153 14.04 20.52 5.87
C ARG A 153 15.13 20.59 4.81
N ALA A 154 15.59 19.47 4.29
CA ALA A 154 16.59 19.46 3.23
C ALA A 154 15.99 19.91 1.89
N LEU A 155 14.73 19.55 1.63
CA LEU A 155 13.96 20.02 0.47
C LEU A 155 13.63 21.51 0.56
N ASP A 156 13.21 21.99 1.73
CA ASP A 156 12.97 23.42 1.99
C ASP A 156 14.26 24.22 1.89
N ASP A 157 15.38 23.74 2.45
CA ASP A 157 16.69 24.38 2.31
C ASP A 157 17.20 24.40 0.87
N GLU A 158 16.92 23.35 0.08
CA GLU A 158 17.25 23.30 -1.35
C GLU A 158 16.36 24.23 -2.18
N LEU A 159 15.06 24.33 -1.84
CA LEU A 159 14.11 25.23 -2.49
C LEU A 159 14.41 26.69 -2.16
N ASP A 160 14.70 27.02 -0.89
CA ASP A 160 15.12 28.35 -0.46
C ASP A 160 16.45 28.75 -1.11
N ARG A 161 17.40 27.82 -1.25
CA ARG A 161 18.64 28.05 -2.00
C ARG A 161 18.35 28.32 -3.47
N PHE A 162 17.51 27.52 -4.11
CA PHE A 162 17.12 27.71 -5.52
C PHE A 162 16.40 29.06 -5.74
N LEU A 163 15.50 29.46 -4.84
CA LEU A 163 14.77 30.74 -4.90
C LEU A 163 15.64 31.96 -4.54
N ARG A 164 16.72 31.76 -3.79
CA ARG A 164 17.72 32.79 -3.48
C ARG A 164 18.72 32.97 -4.63
N ASP A 165 19.15 31.86 -5.26
CA ASP A 165 20.08 31.87 -6.39
C ASP A 165 19.39 32.25 -7.72
N GLY A 166 18.11 31.92 -7.88
CA GLY A 166 17.30 32.24 -9.06
C GLY A 166 17.00 33.73 -9.23
N ARG A 167 17.10 34.54 -8.16
CA ARG A 167 16.93 36.00 -8.22
C ARG A 167 18.13 36.77 -8.79
N GLY A 168 19.23 36.06 -9.11
CA GLY A 168 20.44 36.64 -9.71
C GLY A 168 20.61 36.39 -11.21
N ARG A 169 19.81 35.51 -11.83
CA ARG A 169 19.89 35.26 -13.27
C ARG A 169 19.17 36.37 -14.02
N SER A 170 19.93 37.35 -14.48
CA SER A 170 19.41 38.40 -15.37
C SER A 170 18.75 37.77 -16.60
N SER A 171 17.70 38.40 -17.14
CA SER A 171 16.95 37.97 -18.33
C SER A 171 17.86 37.53 -19.50
N GLY A 172 19.06 38.10 -19.61
CA GLY A 172 20.03 37.76 -20.66
C GLY A 172 20.71 36.39 -20.53
N GLU A 173 20.76 35.78 -19.33
CA GLU A 173 21.32 34.43 -19.16
C GLU A 173 20.34 33.33 -19.57
N LEU A 174 19.04 33.58 -19.40
CA LEU A 174 17.98 32.68 -19.86
C LEU A 174 17.92 32.64 -21.40
N ASP A 175 18.04 33.79 -22.06
CA ASP A 175 18.11 33.89 -23.53
C ASP A 175 19.36 33.18 -24.11
N ALA A 176 20.49 33.25 -23.39
CA ALA A 176 21.73 32.58 -23.78
C ALA A 176 21.66 31.05 -23.61
N LEU A 177 20.93 30.57 -22.59
CA LEU A 177 20.68 29.15 -22.36
C LEU A 177 19.67 28.58 -23.36
N GLU A 178 18.64 29.35 -23.72
CA GLU A 178 17.65 28.97 -24.71
C GLU A 178 18.28 28.87 -26.11
N SER A 179 19.13 29.83 -26.48
CA SER A 179 19.91 29.79 -27.73
C SER A 179 20.84 28.57 -27.80
N LYS A 180 21.50 28.21 -26.68
CA LYS A 180 22.35 27.00 -26.61
C LYS A 180 21.55 25.70 -26.67
N LEU A 181 20.33 25.66 -26.14
CA LEU A 181 19.45 24.49 -26.19
C LEU A 181 18.86 24.27 -27.58
N VAL A 182 18.52 25.34 -28.30
CA VAL A 182 18.05 25.30 -29.70
C VAL A 182 19.16 24.80 -30.63
N GLU A 183 20.39 25.31 -30.48
CA GLU A 183 21.54 24.86 -31.27
C GLU A 183 21.86 23.37 -31.01
N LYS A 184 21.72 22.91 -29.76
CA LYS A 184 21.96 21.51 -29.38
C LYS A 184 20.85 20.56 -29.84
N ARG A 185 19.60 21.05 -29.95
CA ARG A 185 18.46 20.34 -30.56
C ARG A 185 18.65 20.14 -32.06
N GLN A 186 19.22 21.13 -32.77
CA GLN A 186 19.43 21.02 -34.21
C GLN A 186 20.55 20.03 -34.59
N LYS A 187 21.52 19.79 -33.68
CA LYS A 187 22.58 18.78 -33.84
C LYS A 187 22.21 17.36 -33.39
N ARG A 188 21.13 17.17 -32.63
CA ARG A 188 20.69 15.85 -32.15
C ARG A 188 19.37 15.50 -32.82
N GLY A 189 19.44 14.60 -33.80
CA GLY A 189 18.30 14.12 -34.57
C GLY A 189 17.11 13.63 -33.72
N PRO A 190 15.96 13.39 -34.36
CA PRO A 190 14.60 13.53 -33.80
C PRO A 190 14.17 12.52 -32.70
N GLY A 191 15.09 11.77 -32.09
CA GLY A 191 14.75 10.65 -31.20
C GLY A 191 14.54 10.96 -29.70
N LEU A 192 14.77 12.19 -29.22
CA LEU A 192 14.79 12.51 -27.77
C LEU A 192 13.92 13.72 -27.37
N GLY A 193 12.98 14.13 -28.24
CA GLY A 193 12.14 15.30 -28.01
C GLY A 193 10.99 15.11 -27.01
N ILE A 194 10.54 13.87 -26.76
CA ILE A 194 9.26 13.62 -26.07
C ILE A 194 9.41 13.67 -24.54
N THR A 195 10.53 13.20 -23.98
CA THR A 195 10.69 13.12 -22.52
C THR A 195 10.84 14.49 -21.85
N LEU A 196 11.38 15.49 -22.53
CA LEU A 196 11.63 16.82 -21.96
C LEU A 196 10.39 17.73 -22.01
N VAL A 197 9.47 17.49 -22.94
CA VAL A 197 8.19 18.22 -23.02
C VAL A 197 7.24 17.81 -21.89
N VAL A 198 7.27 16.54 -21.47
CA VAL A 198 6.45 16.05 -20.35
C VAL A 198 6.86 16.69 -19.02
N ILE A 199 8.16 16.93 -18.81
CA ILE A 199 8.65 17.56 -17.58
C ILE A 199 8.30 19.06 -17.54
N ALA A 200 8.36 19.77 -18.67
CA ALA A 200 7.98 21.18 -18.73
C ALA A 200 6.45 21.39 -18.59
N ALA A 201 5.63 20.48 -19.15
CA ALA A 201 4.18 20.55 -19.02
C ALA A 201 3.71 20.28 -17.58
N ALA A 202 4.37 19.37 -16.84
CA ALA A 202 4.04 19.08 -15.44
C ALA A 202 4.30 20.29 -14.52
N ALA A 203 5.35 21.07 -14.79
CA ALA A 203 5.67 22.28 -14.03
C ALA A 203 4.65 23.41 -14.27
N ALA A 204 4.17 23.57 -15.50
CA ALA A 204 3.16 24.59 -15.83
C ALA A 204 1.77 24.26 -15.25
N VAL A 205 1.37 22.98 -15.23
CA VAL A 205 0.09 22.54 -14.65
C VAL A 205 0.11 22.62 -13.12
N GLY A 206 1.24 22.32 -12.48
CA GLY A 206 1.40 22.50 -11.04
C GLY A 206 1.27 23.96 -10.58
N TYR A 207 1.83 24.89 -11.36
CA TYR A 207 1.75 26.33 -11.04
C TYR A 207 0.33 26.87 -11.19
N ALA A 208 -0.38 26.50 -12.27
CA ALA A 208 -1.75 26.94 -12.51
C ALA A 208 -2.78 26.40 -11.48
N LEU A 209 -2.53 25.22 -10.91
CA LEU A 209 -3.40 24.65 -9.87
C LEU A 209 -3.16 25.27 -8.48
N SER A 210 -1.94 25.76 -8.22
CA SER A 210 -1.64 26.46 -6.95
C SER A 210 -2.26 27.86 -6.86
N GLU A 211 -2.44 28.56 -7.98
CA GLU A 211 -3.11 29.87 -8.01
C GLU A 211 -4.63 29.77 -7.78
N LEU A 212 -5.27 28.70 -8.27
CA LEU A 212 -6.72 28.51 -8.11
C LEU A 212 -7.14 28.05 -6.70
N ALA A 213 -6.22 27.53 -5.89
CA ALA A 213 -6.52 27.02 -4.55
C ALA A 213 -6.40 28.08 -3.43
N PHE A 214 -5.76 29.23 -3.70
CA PHE A 214 -5.44 30.25 -2.68
C PHE A 214 -5.90 31.67 -3.00
N GLY A 215 -6.65 31.89 -4.09
CA GLY A 215 -7.21 33.20 -4.44
C GLY A 215 -8.68 33.13 -4.83
N GLY A 216 -9.58 33.34 -3.85
CA GLY A 216 -11.02 33.50 -4.09
C GLY A 216 -11.89 33.01 -2.95
#